data_AF-A0A8J4CZ74-F1
#
_entry.id   AF-A0A8J4CZ74-F1
#
_cell.length_a   1.000
_cell.length_b   1.000
_cell.length_c   1.000
_cell.angle_alpha   90.00
_cell.angle_beta   90.00
_cell.angle_gamma   90.00
#
_symmetry.space_group_name_H-M   'P 1'
#
loop_
_entity.id
_entity.type
_entity.pdbx_description
1 polymer ?
#
loop_
_entity_poly.entity_id
_entity_poly.type
_entity_poly.pdbx_seq_one_letter_code
_entity_poly.pdbx_strand_id
1 'polypeptide(L)'
;MSLECGVGAPSKVGAGLLICCEGACLLLRRSETSGNPGTWGLPGGNADPEDGGQLLNTAMREAREELGKLPAGMSVLGSVLTRRGKSLQKHYTVFLVSVPGADRAAYRPALNGEHTEWRWLDLRHAAVLAAAPGALVHNPSGPGFLGDPDDDEAAAAAAGPAPCDMVLHPVVRVLFSGTHVEALRAMLPRVGAVPEARAAGAEPAGGVDVAGL
;
A
#
# COMPACT_ATOMS: atom_id res chain seq x y z
N MET A 1 -20.61 14.93 -30.79
CA MET A 1 -19.13 15.03 -30.83
C MET A 1 -18.67 15.21 -29.39
N SER A 2 -18.22 14.11 -28.78
CA SER A 2 -17.76 14.11 -27.39
C SER A 2 -16.41 14.79 -27.32
N LEU A 3 -16.32 15.87 -26.53
CA LEU A 3 -15.05 16.45 -26.12
C LEU A 3 -14.45 15.53 -25.06
N GLU A 4 -13.67 14.55 -25.51
CA GLU A 4 -12.68 13.91 -24.64
C GLU A 4 -11.68 15.00 -24.26
N CYS A 5 -11.86 15.54 -23.05
CA CYS A 5 -10.96 16.55 -22.49
C CYS A 5 -9.56 15.93 -22.38
N GLY A 6 -8.68 16.29 -23.32
CA GLY A 6 -7.40 15.66 -23.53
C GLY A 6 -6.49 15.75 -22.31
N VAL A 7 -6.33 14.61 -21.62
CA VAL A 7 -5.14 14.40 -20.80
C VAL A 7 -4.02 14.06 -21.77
N GLY A 8 -3.11 15.02 -22.02
CA GLY A 8 -1.92 14.76 -22.84
C GLY A 8 -1.08 13.62 -22.27
N ALA A 9 -0.22 13.03 -23.11
CA ALA A 9 0.68 11.96 -22.68
C ALA A 9 1.49 12.39 -21.42
N PRO A 10 1.72 11.49 -20.46
CA PRO A 10 2.42 11.83 -19.23
C PRO A 10 3.85 12.28 -19.53
N SER A 11 4.30 13.35 -18.87
CA SER A 11 5.70 13.78 -18.95
C SER A 11 6.60 13.06 -17.94
N LYS A 12 6.00 12.40 -16.94
CA LYS A 12 6.69 11.51 -16.00
C LYS A 12 5.81 10.31 -15.68
N VAL A 13 6.43 9.14 -15.70
CA VAL A 13 5.82 7.86 -15.34
C VAL A 13 6.67 7.23 -14.25
N GLY A 14 6.02 6.72 -13.20
CA GLY A 14 6.68 5.99 -12.13
C GLY A 14 5.75 4.97 -11.50
N ALA A 15 6.31 4.15 -10.62
CA ALA A 15 5.54 3.14 -9.91
C ALA A 15 6.13 2.85 -8.53
N GLY A 16 5.30 2.34 -7.62
CA GLY A 16 5.70 1.98 -6.27
C GLY A 16 4.80 0.93 -5.65
N LEU A 17 5.18 0.45 -4.47
CA LEU A 17 4.47 -0.61 -3.75
C LEU A 17 3.80 -0.05 -2.50
N LEU A 18 2.49 -0.27 -2.36
CA LEU A 18 1.80 -0.18 -1.08
C LEU A 18 1.81 -1.59 -0.45
N ILE A 19 2.85 -1.86 0.33
CA ILE A 19 3.03 -3.15 1.02
C ILE A 19 2.20 -3.14 2.30
N CYS A 20 1.20 -4.01 2.37
CA CYS A 20 0.21 -4.09 3.42
C CYS A 20 0.24 -5.43 4.16
N CYS A 21 -0.09 -5.39 5.44
CA CYS A 21 -0.25 -6.55 6.28
C CYS A 21 -1.12 -6.19 7.48
N GLU A 22 -2.18 -6.97 7.75
CA GLU A 22 -3.00 -6.85 8.96
C GLU A 22 -3.42 -5.39 9.27
N GLY A 23 -3.92 -4.68 8.27
CA GLY A 23 -4.40 -3.30 8.44
C GLY A 23 -3.32 -2.23 8.58
N ALA A 24 -2.04 -2.56 8.35
CA ALA A 24 -0.94 -1.60 8.31
C ALA A 24 -0.22 -1.61 6.95
N CYS A 25 0.46 -0.52 6.61
CA CYS A 25 1.33 -0.41 5.45
C CYS A 25 2.76 0.04 5.79
N LEU A 26 3.74 -0.40 5.01
CA LEU A 26 5.13 0.03 5.16
C LEU A 26 5.37 1.37 4.47
N LEU A 27 5.92 2.34 5.20
CA LEU A 27 6.34 3.64 4.68
C LEU A 27 7.81 3.92 5.02
N LEU A 28 8.46 4.70 4.15
CA LEU A 28 9.86 5.10 4.27
C LEU A 28 9.98 6.61 4.43
N ARG A 29 10.79 7.06 5.40
CA ARG A 29 11.12 8.47 5.59
C ARG A 29 12.22 8.85 4.61
N ARG A 30 11.93 9.86 3.78
CA ARG A 30 12.85 10.34 2.74
C ARG A 30 13.97 11.16 3.36
N SER A 31 15.20 10.94 2.91
CA SER A 31 16.40 11.66 3.36
C SER A 31 16.34 13.15 3.00
N GLU A 32 17.23 13.94 3.62
CA GLU A 32 17.38 15.37 3.33
C GLU A 32 17.86 15.67 1.91
N THR A 33 18.53 14.70 1.27
CA THR A 33 19.02 14.82 -0.11
C THR A 33 18.01 14.36 -1.16
N SER A 34 16.90 13.74 -0.73
CA SER A 34 15.86 13.23 -1.62
C SER A 34 14.80 14.29 -1.92
N GLY A 35 14.08 14.18 -3.04
CA GLY A 35 12.93 15.07 -3.30
C GLY A 35 11.83 14.88 -2.24
N ASN A 36 11.17 15.95 -1.78
CA ASN A 36 10.29 15.94 -0.59
C ASN A 36 10.96 15.40 0.70
N PRO A 37 12.06 16.03 1.18
CA PRO A 37 12.75 15.67 2.41
C PRO A 37 11.85 15.45 3.62
N GLY A 38 12.18 14.49 4.47
CA GLY A 38 11.52 14.24 5.76
C GLY A 38 10.10 13.67 5.66
N THR A 39 9.50 13.60 4.47
CA THR A 39 8.17 13.02 4.27
C THR A 39 8.20 11.49 4.24
N TRP A 40 7.07 10.86 4.56
CA TRP A 40 6.88 9.41 4.58
C TRP A 40 6.19 8.94 3.30
N GLY A 41 6.90 8.16 2.49
CA GLY A 41 6.48 7.71 1.17
C GLY A 41 6.41 6.19 1.03
N LEU A 42 5.88 5.76 -0.11
CA LEU A 42 5.98 4.37 -0.56
C LEU A 42 7.40 4.10 -1.08
N PRO A 43 7.89 2.86 -1.01
CA PRO A 43 8.99 2.45 -1.87
C PRO A 43 8.58 2.56 -3.35
N GLY A 44 9.42 3.14 -4.18
CA GLY A 44 9.20 3.28 -5.61
C GLY A 44 9.73 4.57 -6.24
N GLY A 45 9.92 4.53 -7.56
CA GLY A 45 10.59 5.59 -8.31
C GLY A 45 10.06 5.78 -9.73
N ASN A 46 10.90 6.32 -10.60
CA ASN A 46 10.54 6.58 -12.00
C ASN A 46 10.72 5.32 -12.83
N ALA A 47 9.92 5.17 -13.89
CA ALA A 47 10.14 4.12 -14.87
C ALA A 47 11.44 4.36 -15.63
N ASP A 48 12.22 3.29 -15.81
CA ASP A 48 13.46 3.28 -16.59
C ASP A 48 13.26 2.42 -17.86
N PRO A 49 13.93 2.73 -18.99
CA PRO A 49 13.99 1.83 -20.15
C PRO A 49 14.26 0.35 -19.83
N GLU A 50 15.10 0.06 -18.83
CA GLU A 50 15.43 -1.32 -18.44
C GLU A 50 14.23 -2.10 -17.85
N ASP A 51 13.18 -1.41 -17.40
CA ASP A 51 11.95 -2.02 -16.91
C ASP A 51 11.08 -2.62 -18.04
N GLY A 52 11.47 -2.40 -19.30
CA GLY A 52 10.76 -2.93 -20.48
C GLY A 52 9.33 -2.39 -20.62
N GLY A 53 9.05 -1.22 -20.04
CA GLY A 53 7.71 -0.62 -19.98
C GLY A 53 6.74 -1.26 -18.99
N GLN A 54 7.19 -2.24 -18.20
CA GLN A 54 6.34 -2.93 -17.22
C GLN A 54 6.42 -2.24 -15.85
N LEU A 55 5.37 -1.52 -15.47
CA LEU A 55 5.37 -0.71 -14.24
C LEU A 55 5.51 -1.53 -12.95
N LEU A 56 5.10 -2.79 -12.94
CA LEU A 56 5.35 -3.67 -11.80
C LEU A 56 6.85 -3.97 -11.67
N ASN A 57 7.59 -4.11 -12.77
CA ASN A 57 9.03 -4.29 -12.73
C ASN A 57 9.71 -3.04 -12.17
N THR A 58 9.30 -1.85 -12.60
CA THR A 58 9.74 -0.57 -12.01
C THR A 58 9.53 -0.56 -10.49
N ALA A 59 8.30 -0.82 -10.03
CA ALA A 59 7.99 -0.79 -8.60
C ALA A 59 8.81 -1.81 -7.80
N MET A 60 9.02 -3.00 -8.35
CA MET A 60 9.79 -4.07 -7.71
C MET A 60 11.30 -3.84 -7.73
N ARG A 61 11.84 -3.19 -8.77
CA ARG A 61 13.25 -2.81 -8.86
C ARG A 61 13.56 -1.73 -7.82
N GLU A 62 12.81 -0.63 -7.86
CA GLU A 62 12.95 0.51 -6.94
C GLU A 62 12.80 0.06 -5.47
N ALA A 63 11.79 -0.75 -5.17
CA ALA A 63 11.62 -1.26 -3.81
C ALA A 63 12.81 -2.12 -3.34
N ARG A 64 13.47 -2.87 -4.24
CA ARG A 64 14.69 -3.63 -3.88
C ARG A 64 15.88 -2.71 -3.65
N GLU A 65 16.01 -1.66 -4.44
CA GLU A 65 17.08 -0.67 -4.27
C GLU A 65 16.93 0.08 -2.94
N GLU A 66 15.70 0.43 -2.56
CA GLU A 66 15.41 1.23 -1.37
C GLU A 66 15.29 0.41 -0.07
N LEU A 67 14.86 -0.85 -0.14
CA LEU A 67 14.63 -1.72 1.03
C LEU A 67 15.66 -2.86 1.16
N GLY A 68 16.47 -3.08 0.13
CA GLY A 68 17.27 -4.29 -0.01
C GLY A 68 16.39 -5.51 -0.35
N LYS A 69 16.39 -6.52 0.54
CA LYS A 69 15.51 -7.68 0.35
C LYS A 69 14.06 -7.26 0.58
N LEU A 70 13.15 -7.71 -0.28
CA LEU A 70 11.70 -7.55 -0.07
C LEU A 70 11.18 -8.62 0.89
N PRO A 71 10.04 -8.40 1.57
CA PRO A 71 9.40 -9.43 2.39
C PRO A 71 9.11 -10.69 1.56
N ALA A 72 9.23 -11.86 2.19
CA ALA A 72 8.77 -13.08 1.54
C ALA A 72 7.22 -13.12 1.51
N GLY A 73 6.66 -14.00 0.67
CA GLY A 73 5.21 -14.22 0.62
C GLY A 73 4.39 -13.07 0.02
N MET A 74 5.03 -12.07 -0.62
CA MET A 74 4.31 -10.98 -1.27
C MET A 74 3.32 -11.47 -2.34
N SER A 75 2.09 -10.97 -2.29
CA SER A 75 1.08 -11.18 -3.33
C SER A 75 0.53 -9.85 -3.82
N VAL A 76 0.58 -9.62 -5.13
CA VAL A 76 -0.02 -8.42 -5.75
C VAL A 76 -1.54 -8.57 -5.77
N LEU A 77 -2.24 -7.59 -5.20
CA LEU A 77 -3.71 -7.57 -5.10
C LEU A 77 -4.36 -6.75 -6.21
N GLY A 78 -3.63 -5.78 -6.75
CA GLY A 78 -4.12 -4.89 -7.79
C GLY A 78 -3.27 -3.62 -7.89
N SER A 79 -3.77 -2.60 -8.56
CA SER A 79 -3.06 -1.34 -8.71
C SER A 79 -3.99 -0.14 -8.82
N VAL A 80 -3.47 1.03 -8.43
CA VAL A 80 -4.14 2.32 -8.55
C VAL A 80 -3.25 3.28 -9.32
N LEU A 81 -3.78 3.90 -10.37
CA LEU A 81 -3.11 5.01 -11.04
C LEU A 81 -3.43 6.32 -10.33
N THR A 82 -2.41 6.99 -9.80
CA THR A 82 -2.52 8.38 -9.35
C THR A 82 -2.01 9.31 -10.44
N ARG A 83 -2.72 10.41 -10.67
CA ARG A 83 -2.31 11.47 -11.60
C ARG A 83 -2.12 12.76 -10.84
N ARG A 84 -0.96 13.40 -10.99
CA ARG A 84 -0.56 14.58 -10.21
C ARG A 84 0.10 15.64 -11.09
N GLY A 85 0.26 16.83 -10.53
CA GLY A 85 0.85 18.00 -11.19
C GLY A 85 -0.21 18.93 -11.75
N LYS A 86 0.22 20.14 -12.16
CA LYS A 86 -0.66 21.24 -12.59
C LYS A 86 -1.62 20.86 -13.72
N SER A 87 -1.24 19.87 -14.52
CA SER A 87 -2.00 19.38 -15.68
C SER A 87 -2.17 17.86 -15.64
N LEU A 88 -2.08 17.24 -14.45
CA LEU A 88 -2.18 15.79 -14.23
C LEU A 88 -1.16 14.95 -15.03
N GLN A 89 -0.05 15.56 -15.44
CA GLN A 89 0.93 15.00 -16.34
C GLN A 89 1.92 14.01 -15.68
N LYS A 90 1.88 13.86 -14.35
CA LYS A 90 2.70 12.89 -13.62
C LYS A 90 1.85 11.68 -13.28
N HIS A 91 2.10 10.57 -13.95
CA HIS A 91 1.43 9.30 -13.71
C HIS A 91 2.25 8.46 -12.77
N TYR A 92 1.64 7.98 -11.69
CA TYR A 92 2.31 7.10 -10.73
C TYR A 92 1.40 5.95 -10.36
N THR A 93 1.77 4.74 -10.78
CA THR A 93 1.00 3.51 -10.54
C THR A 93 1.44 2.86 -9.24
N VAL A 94 0.51 2.67 -8.33
CA VAL A 94 0.76 2.07 -7.02
C VAL A 94 0.22 0.66 -7.03
N PHE A 95 1.08 -0.33 -6.87
CA PHE A 95 0.68 -1.73 -6.74
C PHE A 95 0.43 -2.05 -5.28
N LEU A 96 -0.74 -2.61 -4.99
CA LEU A 96 -1.08 -3.08 -3.66
C LEU A 96 -0.52 -4.48 -3.50
N VAL A 97 0.23 -4.70 -2.43
CA VAL A 97 0.87 -5.98 -2.14
C VAL A 97 0.50 -6.40 -0.73
N SER A 98 -0.03 -7.60 -0.54
CA SER A 98 -0.14 -8.19 0.80
C SER A 98 1.11 -8.99 1.15
N VAL A 99 1.46 -9.00 2.43
CA VAL A 99 2.44 -9.93 2.99
C VAL A 99 1.83 -10.67 4.18
N PRO A 100 2.18 -11.95 4.42
CA PRO A 100 1.77 -12.68 5.61
C PRO A 100 2.28 -12.02 6.90
N GLY A 101 1.53 -12.16 8.00
CA GLY A 101 1.89 -11.60 9.31
C GLY A 101 3.26 -12.06 9.82
N ALA A 102 3.59 -13.35 9.61
CA ALA A 102 4.89 -13.91 9.97
C ALA A 102 6.05 -13.23 9.22
N ASP A 103 5.87 -12.96 7.92
CA ASP A 103 6.88 -12.28 7.10
C ASP A 103 7.04 -10.82 7.54
N ARG A 104 5.94 -10.10 7.82
CA ARG A 104 6.00 -8.75 8.41
C ARG A 104 6.77 -8.74 9.73
N ALA A 105 6.48 -9.67 10.64
CA ALA A 105 7.10 -9.70 11.97
C ALA A 105 8.62 -9.87 11.89
N ALA A 106 9.10 -10.73 10.98
CA ALA A 106 10.51 -10.99 10.74
C ALA A 106 11.18 -9.91 9.87
N TYR A 107 10.41 -9.09 9.15
CA TYR A 107 10.96 -8.20 8.14
C TYR A 107 11.71 -7.00 8.73
N ARG A 108 12.95 -6.79 8.27
CA ARG A 108 13.79 -5.64 8.60
C ARG A 108 14.43 -5.10 7.31
N PRO A 109 13.90 -4.02 6.72
CA PRO A 109 14.49 -3.34 5.57
C PRO A 109 15.95 -2.94 5.83
N ALA A 110 16.78 -3.07 4.79
CA ALA A 110 18.11 -2.49 4.71
C ALA A 110 18.02 -1.26 3.79
N LEU A 111 17.84 -0.08 4.37
CA LEU A 111 17.62 1.15 3.61
C LEU A 111 18.89 1.61 2.88
N ASN A 112 18.71 2.14 1.68
CA ASN A 112 19.77 2.87 0.98
C ASN A 112 19.84 4.34 1.44
N GLY A 113 20.77 5.12 0.87
CA GLY A 113 20.98 6.52 1.25
C GLY A 113 19.81 7.47 0.97
N GLU A 114 18.79 7.06 0.23
CA GLU A 114 17.64 7.91 -0.07
C GLU A 114 16.62 7.97 1.07
N HIS A 115 16.72 7.05 2.04
CA HIS A 115 15.77 6.90 3.13
C HIS A 115 16.48 6.74 4.48
N THR A 116 15.92 7.34 5.52
CA THR A 116 16.54 7.37 6.86
C THR A 116 15.82 6.50 7.88
N GLU A 117 14.52 6.26 7.68
CA GLU A 117 13.69 5.45 8.58
C GLU A 117 12.64 4.66 7.80
N TRP A 118 12.11 3.59 8.40
CA TRP A 118 10.96 2.86 7.91
C TRP A 118 10.00 2.56 9.06
N ARG A 119 8.70 2.52 8.79
CA ARG A 119 7.66 2.19 9.78
C ARG A 119 6.49 1.48 9.13
N TRP A 120 5.91 0.53 9.87
CA TRP A 120 4.56 0.05 9.60
C TRP A 120 3.58 1.02 10.22
N LEU A 121 2.76 1.69 9.40
CA LEU A 121 1.72 2.62 9.81
C LEU A 121 0.35 1.97 9.67
N ASP A 122 -0.50 2.09 10.68
CA ASP A 122 -1.89 1.67 10.59
C ASP A 122 -2.63 2.44 9.48
N LEU A 123 -3.40 1.75 8.65
CA LEU A 123 -4.09 2.36 7.52
C LEU A 123 -5.13 3.41 7.98
N ARG A 124 -5.70 3.26 9.18
CA ARG A 124 -6.61 4.26 9.78
C ARG A 124 -5.83 5.53 10.11
N HIS A 125 -4.63 5.41 10.66
CA HIS A 125 -3.75 6.56 10.88
C HIS A 125 -3.32 7.21 9.57
N ALA A 126 -3.05 6.42 8.52
CA ALA A 126 -2.75 6.96 7.20
C ALA A 126 -3.91 7.81 6.65
N ALA A 127 -5.17 7.36 6.82
CA ALA A 127 -6.36 8.13 6.45
C ALA A 127 -6.48 9.44 7.26
N VAL A 128 -6.29 9.40 8.58
CA VAL A 128 -6.32 10.59 9.45
C VAL A 128 -5.25 11.61 9.04
N LEU A 129 -4.00 11.15 8.86
CA LEU A 129 -2.88 12.01 8.46
C LEU A 129 -3.08 12.59 7.04
N ALA A 130 -3.69 11.83 6.14
CA ALA A 130 -3.96 12.29 4.78
C ALA A 130 -5.04 13.39 4.74
N ALA A 131 -6.03 13.34 5.64
CA ALA A 131 -7.11 14.33 5.77
C ALA A 131 -6.72 15.62 6.52
N ALA A 132 -5.59 15.65 7.24
CA ALA A 132 -5.19 16.80 8.06
C ALA A 132 -4.96 18.10 7.22
N PRO A 133 -5.43 19.29 7.68
CA PRO A 133 -5.25 20.57 6.98
C PRO A 133 -3.77 20.95 6.78
N GLY A 134 -3.44 21.61 5.66
CA GLY A 134 -2.05 21.97 5.29
C GLY A 134 -1.43 21.10 4.19
N ALA A 135 -2.20 20.15 3.64
CA ALA A 135 -1.87 19.44 2.40
C ALA A 135 -1.88 20.40 1.21
N LEU A 136 -0.96 20.23 0.26
CA LEU A 136 -1.14 20.79 -1.08
C LEU A 136 -2.43 20.21 -1.68
N VAL A 137 -3.50 20.99 -1.62
CA VAL A 137 -4.80 20.69 -2.21
C VAL A 137 -4.66 20.69 -3.74
N HIS A 138 -4.91 19.54 -4.36
CA HIS A 138 -5.58 19.50 -5.64
C HIS A 138 -7.01 19.06 -5.39
N ASN A 139 -7.94 19.95 -5.75
CA ASN A 139 -9.37 19.96 -5.54
C ASN A 139 -10.06 18.58 -5.43
N PRO A 140 -10.65 18.20 -4.27
CA PRO A 140 -11.58 17.09 -4.19
C PRO A 140 -13.00 17.62 -4.38
N SER A 141 -13.57 17.43 -5.57
CA SER A 141 -15.03 17.37 -5.72
C SER A 141 -15.45 15.91 -5.49
N GLY A 142 -15.73 15.57 -4.24
CA GLY A 142 -16.26 14.26 -3.85
C GLY A 142 -16.86 14.34 -2.45
N PRO A 143 -18.03 13.71 -2.20
CA PRO A 143 -18.70 13.80 -0.91
C PRO A 143 -17.84 13.15 0.18
N GLY A 144 -17.80 13.82 1.33
CA GLY A 144 -17.10 13.37 2.52
C GLY A 144 -17.60 12.01 3.02
N PHE A 145 -16.68 11.29 3.62
CA PHE A 145 -16.83 9.99 4.24
C PHE A 145 -17.95 9.98 5.29
N LEU A 146 -18.97 9.15 5.07
CA LEU A 146 -19.86 8.60 6.10
C LEU A 146 -19.95 7.09 5.81
N GLY A 147 -18.97 6.34 6.32
CA GLY A 147 -19.16 4.92 6.62
C GLY A 147 -20.05 4.78 7.86
N ASP A 148 -20.52 3.56 8.12
CA ASP A 148 -21.33 3.25 9.30
C ASP A 148 -20.54 3.64 10.58
N PRO A 149 -20.98 4.65 11.34
CA PRO A 149 -20.17 5.26 12.40
C PRO A 149 -19.80 4.27 13.50
N ASP A 150 -20.61 3.24 13.72
CA ASP A 150 -20.42 2.30 14.82
C ASP A 150 -19.23 1.34 14.60
N ASP A 151 -18.93 0.97 13.35
CA ASP A 151 -17.78 0.10 13.01
C ASP A 151 -16.45 0.87 12.96
N ASP A 152 -16.48 2.11 12.45
CA ASP A 152 -15.29 2.95 12.30
C ASP A 152 -14.85 3.60 13.64
N GLU A 153 -15.78 3.91 14.55
CA GLU A 153 -15.46 4.51 15.87
C GLU A 153 -14.82 3.49 16.82
N ALA A 154 -15.37 2.27 16.91
CA ALA A 154 -14.79 1.18 17.70
C ALA A 154 -13.40 0.77 17.17
N ALA A 155 -13.23 0.73 15.84
CA ALA A 155 -11.94 0.49 15.23
C ALA A 155 -10.97 1.65 15.48
N ALA A 156 -11.37 2.91 15.33
CA ALA A 156 -10.49 4.06 15.57
C ALA A 156 -10.01 4.12 17.03
N ALA A 157 -10.86 3.78 18.00
CA ALA A 157 -10.49 3.72 19.41
C ALA A 157 -9.38 2.69 19.70
N ALA A 158 -9.37 1.54 19.01
CA ALA A 158 -8.34 0.51 19.17
C ALA A 158 -6.98 0.90 18.57
N ALA A 159 -6.92 1.82 17.60
CA ALA A 159 -5.68 2.26 16.96
C ALA A 159 -4.89 3.29 17.78
N GLY A 160 -5.55 4.00 18.69
CA GLY A 160 -4.99 5.19 19.35
C GLY A 160 -4.82 6.38 18.39
N PRO A 161 -4.27 7.51 18.85
CA PRO A 161 -4.08 8.70 18.02
C PRO A 161 -3.02 8.47 16.94
N ALA A 162 -3.21 9.11 15.78
CA ALA A 162 -2.23 9.04 14.70
C ALA A 162 -0.89 9.69 15.11
N PRO A 163 0.26 9.15 14.68
CA PRO A 163 1.57 9.68 15.03
C PRO A 163 1.76 11.08 14.41
N CYS A 164 1.89 12.10 15.25
CA CYS A 164 1.99 13.50 14.82
C CYS A 164 3.33 13.86 14.16
N ASP A 165 4.35 13.01 14.30
CA ASP A 165 5.67 13.18 13.69
C ASP A 165 5.73 12.70 12.22
N MET A 166 4.65 12.12 11.69
CA MET A 166 4.60 11.59 10.33
C MET A 166 3.93 12.55 9.34
N VAL A 167 4.73 13.24 8.54
CA VAL A 167 4.25 14.02 7.39
C VAL A 167 4.21 13.11 6.15
N LEU A 168 3.02 12.77 5.66
CA LEU A 168 2.86 11.90 4.51
C LEU A 168 3.27 12.56 3.18
N HIS A 169 3.98 11.81 2.35
CA HIS A 169 4.33 12.20 0.99
C HIS A 169 3.06 12.41 0.14
N PRO A 170 3.04 13.34 -0.84
CA PRO A 170 1.82 13.65 -1.60
C PRO A 170 1.18 12.47 -2.34
N VAL A 171 1.94 11.45 -2.75
CA VAL A 171 1.36 10.20 -3.31
C VAL A 171 0.50 9.50 -2.28
N VAL A 172 1.05 9.29 -1.07
CA VAL A 172 0.37 8.59 0.02
C VAL A 172 -0.87 9.38 0.43
N ARG A 173 -0.78 10.71 0.52
CA ARG A 173 -1.95 11.54 0.82
C ARG A 173 -3.08 11.31 -0.19
N VAL A 174 -2.79 11.41 -1.49
CA VAL A 174 -3.80 11.21 -2.55
C VAL A 174 -4.44 9.82 -2.51
N LEU A 175 -3.66 8.79 -2.17
CA LEU A 175 -4.19 7.43 -2.00
C LEU A 175 -5.22 7.35 -0.87
N PHE A 176 -4.98 8.04 0.24
CA PHE A 176 -5.77 7.92 1.47
C PHE A 176 -6.76 9.10 1.73
N SER A 177 -6.81 10.12 0.87
CA SER A 177 -7.67 11.31 1.06
C SER A 177 -8.60 11.65 -0.11
N GLY A 178 -9.12 10.65 -0.84
CA GLY A 178 -9.98 10.95 -1.99
C GLY A 178 -10.57 9.74 -2.69
N THR A 179 -10.69 9.82 -4.02
CA THR A 179 -11.37 8.85 -4.89
C THR A 179 -10.75 7.44 -4.89
N HIS A 180 -9.53 7.30 -4.40
CA HIS A 180 -8.84 6.02 -4.36
C HIS A 180 -9.16 5.19 -3.12
N VAL A 181 -9.72 5.79 -2.07
CA VAL A 181 -10.01 5.09 -0.79
C VAL A 181 -10.91 3.88 -1.03
N GLU A 182 -11.97 4.04 -1.82
CA GLU A 182 -12.88 2.92 -2.13
C GLU A 182 -12.20 1.82 -2.95
N ALA A 183 -11.33 2.19 -3.90
CA ALA A 183 -10.55 1.22 -4.65
C ALA A 183 -9.58 0.44 -3.74
N LEU A 184 -8.89 1.14 -2.82
CA LEU A 184 -8.02 0.51 -1.84
C LEU A 184 -8.80 -0.43 -0.91
N ARG A 185 -9.96 0.01 -0.40
CA ARG A 185 -10.84 -0.78 0.46
C ARG A 185 -11.35 -2.04 -0.24
N ALA A 186 -11.69 -1.95 -1.52
CA ALA A 186 -12.14 -3.10 -2.31
C ALA A 186 -11.03 -4.13 -2.55
N MET A 187 -9.77 -3.71 -2.60
CA MET A 187 -8.61 -4.59 -2.82
C MET A 187 -8.01 -5.15 -1.54
N LEU A 188 -8.08 -4.41 -0.43
CA LEU A 188 -7.46 -4.82 0.83
C LEU A 188 -8.30 -5.91 1.53
N PRO A 189 -7.68 -7.00 1.99
CA PRO A 189 -8.39 -8.00 2.77
C PRO A 189 -8.91 -7.38 4.06
N ARG A 190 -10.15 -7.76 4.45
CA ARG A 190 -10.77 -7.29 5.69
C ARG A 190 -9.95 -7.76 6.89
N VAL A 191 -9.55 -6.82 7.75
CA VAL A 191 -8.87 -7.12 9.01
C VAL A 191 -9.85 -7.93 9.88
N GLY A 192 -9.45 -9.14 10.30
CA GLY A 192 -10.29 -10.04 11.10
C GLY A 192 -10.84 -11.28 10.39
N ALA A 193 -10.57 -11.48 9.10
CA ALA A 193 -10.76 -12.78 8.48
C ALA A 193 -9.66 -13.74 8.97
N VAL A 194 -9.92 -14.46 10.07
CA VAL A 194 -9.16 -15.65 10.42
C VAL A 194 -9.24 -16.59 9.21
N PRO A 195 -8.13 -17.03 8.60
CA PRO A 195 -8.22 -18.06 7.58
C PRO A 195 -8.85 -19.29 8.23
N GLU A 196 -10.01 -19.73 7.72
CA GLU A 196 -10.60 -21.01 8.13
C GLU A 196 -9.50 -22.07 7.97
N ALA A 197 -9.08 -22.63 9.11
CA ALA A 197 -8.22 -23.79 9.11
C ALA A 197 -8.96 -24.87 8.31
N ARG A 198 -8.41 -25.23 7.14
CA ARG A 198 -8.85 -26.42 6.43
C ARG A 198 -8.74 -27.59 7.41
N ALA A 199 -9.88 -28.04 7.92
CA ALA A 199 -9.98 -29.26 8.69
C ALA A 199 -9.43 -30.40 7.82
N ALA A 200 -8.21 -30.84 8.13
CA ALA A 200 -7.71 -32.10 7.63
C ALA A 200 -8.59 -33.18 8.27
N GLY A 201 -9.52 -33.70 7.47
CA GLY A 201 -10.39 -34.80 7.86
C GLY A 201 -9.55 -35.97 8.34
N ALA A 202 -9.87 -36.44 9.55
CA ALA A 202 -9.48 -37.74 10.02
C ALA A 202 -10.10 -38.80 9.07
N GLU A 203 -9.26 -39.62 8.46
CA GLU A 203 -9.73 -40.85 7.81
C GLU A 203 -9.91 -41.95 8.87
N PRO A 204 -10.95 -42.79 8.74
CA PRO A 204 -11.31 -43.77 9.77
C PRO A 204 -10.47 -45.05 9.67
N ALA A 205 -10.29 -45.66 10.83
CA ALA A 205 -9.79 -47.02 10.99
C ALA A 205 -10.65 -48.02 10.19
N GLY A 206 -9.99 -48.83 9.36
CA GLY A 206 -10.58 -49.97 8.68
C GLY A 206 -9.56 -51.11 8.65
N GLY A 207 -9.67 -52.01 9.62
CA GLY A 207 -8.88 -53.24 9.64
C GLY A 207 -9.35 -54.24 8.58
N VAL A 208 -8.41 -55.02 8.06
CA VAL A 208 -8.65 -56.39 7.63
C VAL A 208 -7.52 -57.23 8.20
N ASP A 209 -7.93 -58.16 9.05
CA ASP A 209 -7.20 -59.31 9.55
C ASP A 209 -7.27 -60.39 8.45
N VAL A 210 -6.11 -60.91 8.04
CA VAL A 210 -6.02 -62.18 7.30
C VAL A 210 -4.81 -62.95 7.80
N ALA A 211 -5.05 -63.77 8.82
CA ALA A 211 -4.27 -64.97 9.07
C ALA A 211 -4.64 -66.07 8.04
N GLY A 212 -3.63 -66.75 7.49
CA GLY A 212 -3.80 -68.11 6.95
C GLY A 212 -3.00 -68.45 5.70
N LEU A 213 -1.94 -69.26 5.91
CA LEU A 213 -1.15 -70.09 4.99
C LEU A 213 0.09 -69.46 4.33
#